data_AF-A0A2V7HDD5-F1
#
_entry.id   AF-A0A2V7HDD5-F1
#
_cell.length_a   1.000
_cell.length_b   1.000
_cell.length_c   1.000
_cell.angle_alpha   90.00
_cell.angle_beta   90.00
_cell.angle_gamma   90.00
#
_symmetry.space_group_name_H-M   'P 1'
#
loop_
_entity.id
_entity.type
_entity.pdbx_description
1 polymer ?
#
loop_
_entity_poly.entity_id
_entity_poly.type
_entity_poly.pdbx_seq_one_letter_code
_entity_poly.pdbx_strand_id
1 'polypeptide(L)'
;MIIADGVRPDVLARSIDSGRLPALAALCAEGSLSTITSAFPSVTGPAYAPFLMGRYPGSVGLPGLRWYDRSRRIARLSGHSRSYVGAEMRFVDRDIDPASPTIFELAKPSFGALSVIARGLRRRNRIGQNPAFVARAAATHFRGNVRGWLAIDRRVGEEAAYRLRTRRNRYAFIALTGIDKTSHAQGQDAPIVDDALKIVDDTVAQIRSDAERDGRWKKMHIWVGSDHGHSPVLEHEDLVALLTEWGYTTLAHPWAFKTSADIAVMVSGNAMTHLYLELERKTRPFWPALSDRWTELTQKLLARPSVDLMILPTGASSCEIHTARRG
;
A
#
# COMPACT_ATOMS: atom_id res chain seq x y z
N MET A 1 12.15 -3.10 -11.29
CA MET A 1 11.45 -2.10 -10.48
C MET A 1 11.78 -2.36 -9.02
N ILE A 2 12.30 -1.35 -8.32
CA ILE A 2 12.57 -1.37 -6.89
C ILE A 2 11.65 -0.31 -6.27
N ILE A 3 10.89 -0.69 -5.26
CA ILE A 3 10.04 0.23 -4.51
C ILE A 3 10.72 0.50 -3.17
N ALA A 4 11.13 1.75 -2.98
CA ALA A 4 11.54 2.31 -1.70
C ALA A 4 10.26 2.73 -0.96
N ASP A 5 9.63 1.79 -0.26
CA ASP A 5 8.27 1.92 0.28
C ASP A 5 8.16 3.15 1.20
N GLY A 6 7.25 4.05 0.87
CA GLY A 6 6.97 5.25 1.67
C GLY A 6 8.02 6.38 1.59
N VAL A 7 9.02 6.34 0.70
CA VAL A 7 9.99 7.45 0.63
C VAL A 7 9.35 8.75 0.13
N ARG A 8 9.60 9.85 0.84
CA ARG A 8 9.22 11.20 0.40
C ARG A 8 10.21 11.73 -0.64
N PRO A 9 9.74 12.47 -1.67
CA PRO A 9 10.61 12.99 -2.72
C PRO A 9 11.68 13.95 -2.20
N ASP A 10 11.36 14.81 -1.22
CA ASP A 10 12.30 15.76 -0.62
C ASP A 10 13.36 15.06 0.24
N VAL A 11 12.98 13.99 0.96
CA VAL A 11 13.93 13.17 1.74
C VAL A 11 14.89 12.44 0.81
N LEU A 12 14.38 11.83 -0.27
CA LEU A 12 15.20 11.14 -1.27
C LEU A 12 16.19 12.09 -1.94
N ALA A 13 15.72 13.24 -2.44
CA ALA A 13 16.55 14.23 -3.11
C ALA A 13 17.66 14.74 -2.17
N ARG A 14 17.31 15.13 -0.95
CA ARG A 14 18.28 15.59 0.06
C ARG A 14 19.34 14.53 0.40
N SER A 15 18.96 13.25 0.46
CA SER A 15 19.91 12.16 0.72
C SER A 15 20.83 11.85 -0.46
N ILE A 16 20.38 12.07 -1.70
CA ILE A 16 21.23 12.03 -2.90
C ILE A 16 22.19 13.22 -2.89
N ASP A 17 21.69 14.45 -2.71
CA ASP A 17 22.48 15.70 -2.77
C ASP A 17 23.56 15.77 -1.69
N SER A 18 23.33 15.15 -0.53
CA SER A 18 24.32 15.04 0.55
C SER A 18 25.36 13.93 0.34
N GLY A 19 25.35 13.25 -0.81
CA GLY A 19 26.32 12.20 -1.14
C GLY A 19 26.14 10.88 -0.38
N ARG A 20 24.99 10.69 0.30
CA ARG A 20 24.73 9.49 1.11
C ARG A 20 24.27 8.29 0.29
N LEU A 21 23.76 8.54 -0.92
CA LEU A 21 23.19 7.53 -1.83
C LEU A 21 23.91 7.55 -3.20
N PRO A 22 25.19 7.15 -3.24
CA PRO A 22 26.02 7.27 -4.45
C PRO A 22 25.52 6.43 -5.64
N ALA A 23 24.94 5.25 -5.41
CA ALA A 23 24.45 4.43 -6.51
C ALA A 23 23.17 5.03 -7.13
N LEU A 24 22.28 5.58 -6.31
CA LEU A 24 21.11 6.32 -6.76
C LEU A 24 21.50 7.63 -7.43
N ALA A 25 22.51 8.35 -6.93
CA ALA A 25 23.07 9.53 -7.59
C ALA A 25 23.58 9.20 -9.00
N ALA A 26 24.31 8.09 -9.15
CA ALA A 26 24.79 7.62 -10.44
C ALA A 26 23.64 7.21 -11.39
N LEU A 27 22.58 6.56 -10.87
CA LEU A 27 21.36 6.30 -11.66
C LEU A 27 20.69 7.58 -12.13
N CYS A 28 20.65 8.62 -11.29
CA CYS A 28 20.07 9.91 -11.65
C CYS A 28 20.90 10.61 -12.73
N ALA A 29 22.23 10.57 -12.63
CA ALA A 29 23.14 11.17 -13.61
C ALA A 29 23.02 10.54 -15.01
N GLU A 30 22.72 9.24 -15.08
CA GLU A 30 22.48 8.50 -16.34
C GLU A 30 21.00 8.54 -16.80
N GLY A 31 20.11 9.05 -15.96
CA GLY A 31 18.66 8.99 -16.15
C GLY A 31 17.98 10.29 -15.70
N SER A 32 16.97 10.16 -14.84
CA SER A 32 16.21 11.29 -14.32
C SER A 32 15.63 11.00 -12.94
N LEU A 33 15.53 12.04 -12.11
CA LEU A 33 14.78 12.03 -10.87
C LEU A 33 13.54 12.94 -11.02
N SER A 34 12.36 12.40 -10.73
CA SER A 34 11.10 13.13 -10.86
C SER A 34 10.18 12.86 -9.67
N THR A 35 9.47 13.89 -9.22
CA THR A 35 8.36 13.72 -8.28
C THR A 35 7.12 13.23 -9.04
N ILE A 36 6.46 12.20 -8.52
CA ILE A 36 5.27 11.59 -9.12
C ILE A 36 4.07 11.66 -8.17
N THR A 37 2.86 11.63 -8.73
CA THR A 37 1.63 11.50 -7.95
C THR A 37 1.28 10.02 -7.78
N SER A 38 1.06 9.58 -6.55
CA SER A 38 0.62 8.21 -6.24
C SER A 38 -0.86 7.99 -6.60
N ALA A 39 -1.30 6.73 -6.58
CA ALA A 39 -2.71 6.39 -6.61
C ALA A 39 -3.40 6.74 -5.27
N PHE A 40 -4.74 6.82 -5.29
CA PHE A 40 -5.55 6.96 -4.10
C PHE A 40 -6.31 5.65 -3.80
N PRO A 41 -6.34 5.15 -2.54
CA PRO A 41 -5.56 5.66 -1.40
C PRO A 41 -4.06 5.36 -1.55
N SER A 42 -3.23 6.28 -1.10
CA SER A 42 -1.76 6.20 -1.19
C SER A 42 -1.19 5.35 -0.04
N VAL A 43 -1.48 4.06 -0.06
CA VAL A 43 -1.06 3.08 0.95
C VAL A 43 -0.46 1.83 0.30
N THR A 44 0.50 1.20 0.98
CA THR A 44 1.13 -0.05 0.55
C THR A 44 0.09 -1.10 0.15
N GLY A 45 0.28 -1.74 -1.00
CA GLY A 45 -0.66 -2.72 -1.55
C GLY A 45 -1.53 -2.12 -2.66
N PRO A 46 -2.59 -1.34 -2.35
CA PRO A 46 -3.34 -0.58 -3.35
C PRO A 46 -2.44 0.26 -4.26
N ALA A 47 -1.46 0.99 -3.69
CA ALA A 47 -0.53 1.80 -4.46
C ALA A 47 0.40 0.99 -5.39
N TYR A 48 0.47 -0.34 -5.24
CA TYR A 48 1.23 -1.19 -6.17
C TYR A 48 0.46 -1.50 -7.46
N ALA A 49 -0.86 -1.33 -7.49
CA ALA A 49 -1.70 -1.66 -8.63
C ALA A 49 -1.27 -0.94 -9.93
N PRO A 50 -0.94 0.37 -9.94
CA PRO A 50 -0.43 1.03 -11.14
C PRO A 50 0.86 0.40 -11.67
N PHE A 51 1.81 0.07 -10.78
CA PHE A 51 3.09 -0.53 -11.18
C PHE A 51 2.95 -1.96 -11.70
N LEU A 52 2.03 -2.74 -11.13
CA LEU A 52 1.91 -4.17 -11.41
C LEU A 52 0.79 -4.51 -12.41
N MET A 53 -0.17 -3.61 -12.64
CA MET A 53 -1.33 -3.85 -13.48
C MET A 53 -1.62 -2.70 -14.45
N GLY A 54 -0.93 -1.57 -14.35
CA GLY A 54 -1.18 -0.39 -15.19
C GLY A 54 -2.55 0.25 -14.92
N ARG A 55 -3.13 0.04 -13.74
CA ARG A 55 -4.49 0.45 -13.38
C ARG A 55 -4.57 1.04 -11.99
N TYR A 56 -5.50 1.96 -11.78
CA TYR A 56 -5.81 2.47 -10.44
C TYR A 56 -6.46 1.39 -9.57
N PRO A 57 -6.17 1.39 -8.26
CA PRO A 57 -6.56 0.31 -7.35
C PRO A 57 -8.07 0.08 -7.28
N GLY A 58 -8.89 1.15 -7.28
CA GLY A 58 -10.35 1.04 -7.32
C GLY A 58 -10.88 0.30 -8.56
N SER A 59 -10.25 0.46 -9.72
CA SER A 59 -10.68 -0.18 -10.98
C SER A 59 -10.41 -1.68 -11.05
N VAL A 60 -9.54 -2.20 -10.17
CA VAL A 60 -9.19 -3.62 -10.11
C VAL A 60 -9.73 -4.30 -8.84
N GLY A 61 -10.66 -3.66 -8.12
CA GLY A 61 -11.26 -4.23 -6.92
C GLY A 61 -10.41 -4.10 -5.65
N LEU A 62 -9.47 -3.15 -5.60
CA LEU A 62 -8.66 -2.82 -4.42
C LEU A 62 -8.97 -1.41 -3.90
N PRO A 63 -10.18 -1.08 -3.44
CA PRO A 63 -10.51 0.29 -3.04
C PRO A 63 -9.70 0.81 -1.83
N GLY A 64 -9.08 -0.08 -1.05
CA GLY A 64 -8.20 0.27 0.06
C GLY A 64 -7.65 -0.98 0.76
N LEU A 65 -6.94 -0.77 1.86
CA LEU A 65 -6.45 -1.87 2.72
C LEU A 65 -7.58 -2.66 3.37
N ARG A 66 -8.69 -1.99 3.67
CA ARG A 66 -9.90 -2.57 4.24
C ARG A 66 -11.10 -2.18 3.40
N TRP A 67 -12.04 -3.10 3.23
CA TRP A 67 -13.26 -2.84 2.48
C TRP A 67 -14.37 -3.82 2.86
N TYR A 68 -15.62 -3.39 2.66
CA TYR A 68 -16.81 -4.18 2.91
C TYR A 68 -17.35 -4.75 1.60
N ASP A 69 -17.50 -6.08 1.54
CA ASP A 69 -18.11 -6.78 0.42
C ASP A 69 -19.63 -6.78 0.55
N ARG A 70 -20.24 -5.72 0.05
CA ARG A 70 -21.69 -5.59 -0.01
C ARG A 70 -22.38 -6.75 -0.73
N SER A 71 -21.73 -7.33 -1.75
CA SER A 71 -22.31 -8.43 -2.52
C SER A 71 -22.37 -9.75 -1.74
N ARG A 72 -21.54 -9.87 -0.68
CA ARG A 72 -21.33 -11.07 0.13
C ARG A 72 -20.79 -12.27 -0.67
N ARG A 73 -20.19 -12.04 -1.85
CA ARG A 73 -19.71 -13.10 -2.76
C ARG A 73 -18.21 -13.39 -2.61
N ILE A 74 -17.43 -12.36 -2.27
CA ILE A 74 -15.98 -12.39 -2.16
C ILE A 74 -15.58 -12.64 -0.70
N ALA A 75 -16.05 -11.80 0.24
CA ALA A 75 -15.74 -11.89 1.65
C ALA A 75 -16.69 -12.83 2.41
N ARG A 76 -16.33 -14.11 2.42
CA ARG A 76 -17.16 -15.19 3.00
C ARG A 76 -17.07 -15.37 4.52
N LEU A 77 -16.17 -14.65 5.19
CA LEU A 77 -16.11 -14.68 6.66
C LEU A 77 -17.26 -13.86 7.26
N SER A 78 -17.53 -14.06 8.55
CA SER A 78 -18.48 -13.20 9.28
C SER A 78 -18.06 -11.74 9.15
N GLY A 79 -19.05 -10.85 9.01
CA GLY A 79 -18.85 -9.43 8.76
C GLY A 79 -18.61 -9.03 7.31
N HIS A 80 -18.53 -9.97 6.36
CA HIS A 80 -18.49 -9.69 4.91
C HIS A 80 -17.49 -8.58 4.52
N SER A 81 -16.30 -8.57 5.11
CA SER A 81 -15.28 -7.57 4.88
C SER A 81 -13.91 -8.22 4.65
N ARG A 82 -12.97 -7.41 4.16
CA ARG A 82 -11.58 -7.79 3.92
C ARG A 82 -10.65 -6.82 4.60
N SER A 83 -9.60 -7.36 5.22
CA SER A 83 -8.43 -6.59 5.68
C SER A 83 -7.14 -7.17 5.14
N TYR A 84 -6.53 -6.49 4.17
CA TYR A 84 -5.19 -6.84 3.68
C TYR A 84 -4.08 -6.49 4.68
N VAL A 85 -4.43 -5.88 5.82
CA VAL A 85 -3.57 -5.83 7.00
C VAL A 85 -3.76 -7.13 7.78
N GLY A 86 -2.83 -8.08 7.62
CA GLY A 86 -2.79 -9.36 8.34
C GLY A 86 -3.04 -10.58 7.46
N ALA A 87 -3.66 -11.62 8.02
CA ALA A 87 -3.76 -12.94 7.39
C ALA A 87 -4.58 -12.96 6.09
N GLU A 88 -5.54 -12.04 5.93
CA GLU A 88 -6.35 -11.96 4.70
C GLU A 88 -5.60 -11.34 3.52
N MET A 89 -4.37 -10.82 3.70
CA MET A 89 -3.49 -10.43 2.60
C MET A 89 -3.28 -11.55 1.57
N ARG A 90 -3.36 -12.82 2.00
CA ARG A 90 -3.30 -13.99 1.11
C ARG A 90 -4.41 -14.04 0.05
N PHE A 91 -5.47 -13.26 0.21
CA PHE A 91 -6.60 -13.21 -0.72
C PHE A 91 -6.46 -12.13 -1.80
N VAL A 92 -5.51 -11.19 -1.67
CA VAL A 92 -5.33 -10.08 -2.64
C VAL A 92 -5.32 -10.59 -4.09
N ASP A 93 -4.47 -11.56 -4.41
CA ASP A 93 -4.33 -12.11 -5.77
C ASP A 93 -5.66 -12.66 -6.34
N ARG A 94 -6.55 -13.14 -5.48
CA ARG A 94 -7.86 -13.71 -5.88
C ARG A 94 -8.94 -12.63 -5.95
N ASP A 95 -8.86 -11.64 -5.08
CA ASP A 95 -9.89 -10.62 -4.91
C ASP A 95 -9.76 -9.49 -5.98
N ILE A 96 -8.60 -9.35 -6.62
CA ILE A 96 -8.39 -8.40 -7.73
C ILE A 96 -9.01 -8.88 -9.06
N ASP A 97 -9.45 -7.92 -9.88
CA ASP A 97 -10.12 -8.17 -11.17
C ASP A 97 -9.37 -9.20 -12.03
N PRO A 98 -9.98 -10.37 -12.34
CA PRO A 98 -9.34 -11.41 -13.15
C PRO A 98 -9.15 -11.02 -14.62
N ALA A 99 -9.91 -10.04 -15.14
CA ALA A 99 -9.78 -9.60 -16.53
C ALA A 99 -8.56 -8.69 -16.77
N SER A 100 -8.01 -8.09 -15.71
CA SER A 100 -6.87 -7.18 -15.77
C SER A 100 -5.55 -7.92 -15.49
N PRO A 101 -4.72 -8.26 -16.48
CA PRO A 101 -3.51 -9.04 -16.24
C PRO A 101 -2.49 -8.28 -15.39
N THR A 102 -1.74 -9.00 -14.56
CA THR A 102 -0.55 -8.47 -13.88
C THR A 102 0.68 -8.55 -14.80
N ILE A 103 1.67 -7.69 -14.57
CA ILE A 103 2.95 -7.74 -15.28
C ILE A 103 3.69 -9.07 -15.06
N PHE A 104 3.46 -9.78 -13.96
CA PHE A 104 4.02 -11.11 -13.74
C PHE A 104 3.39 -12.17 -14.65
N GLU A 105 2.13 -11.99 -15.07
CA GLU A 105 1.47 -12.87 -16.03
C GLU A 105 1.98 -12.62 -17.45
N LEU A 106 2.28 -11.35 -17.77
CA LEU A 106 2.73 -10.89 -19.09
C LEU A 106 4.25 -11.07 -19.31
N ALA A 107 5.08 -10.75 -18.32
CA ALA A 107 6.53 -10.77 -18.42
C ALA A 107 7.12 -11.96 -17.66
N LYS A 108 7.27 -13.10 -18.34
CA LYS A 108 7.85 -14.33 -17.80
C LYS A 108 9.20 -14.65 -18.45
N PRO A 109 10.19 -15.17 -17.71
CA PRO A 109 10.19 -15.42 -16.26
C PRO A 109 10.30 -14.14 -15.43
N SER A 110 9.65 -14.13 -14.26
CA SER A 110 9.70 -13.02 -13.30
C SER A 110 9.62 -13.49 -11.85
N PHE A 111 9.99 -12.58 -10.94
CA PHE A 111 9.83 -12.76 -9.50
C PHE A 111 9.39 -11.47 -8.82
N GLY A 112 8.81 -11.63 -7.63
CA GLY A 112 8.44 -10.54 -6.73
C GLY A 112 9.11 -10.73 -5.39
N ALA A 113 9.56 -9.64 -4.76
CA ALA A 113 10.10 -9.63 -3.41
C ALA A 113 9.29 -8.65 -2.55
N LEU A 114 8.71 -9.15 -1.46
CA LEU A 114 7.75 -8.44 -0.60
C LEU A 114 6.57 -7.78 -1.33
N SER A 115 6.30 -8.21 -2.57
CA SER A 115 5.16 -7.72 -3.35
C SER A 115 3.85 -8.18 -2.72
N VAL A 116 2.92 -7.26 -2.46
CA VAL A 116 1.57 -7.59 -1.96
C VAL A 116 0.74 -8.28 -3.04
N ILE A 117 0.79 -7.77 -4.27
CA ILE A 117 0.20 -8.41 -5.46
C ILE A 117 1.25 -9.33 -6.07
N ALA A 118 0.94 -10.62 -6.18
CA ALA A 118 1.85 -11.65 -6.70
C ALA A 118 1.15 -12.62 -7.66
N ARG A 119 -0.05 -12.29 -8.16
CA ARG A 119 -0.78 -13.07 -9.17
C ARG A 119 0.13 -13.31 -10.38
N GLY A 120 0.10 -14.53 -10.90
CA GLY A 120 1.02 -14.99 -11.95
C GLY A 120 2.35 -15.58 -11.47
N LEU A 121 2.77 -15.33 -10.22
CA LEU A 121 4.02 -15.88 -9.68
C LEU A 121 3.81 -17.24 -9.01
N ARG A 122 4.69 -18.20 -9.34
CA ARG A 122 4.87 -19.45 -8.59
C ARG A 122 5.43 -19.14 -7.20
N ARG A 123 5.07 -19.93 -6.17
CA ARG A 123 5.55 -19.74 -4.78
C ARG A 123 7.07 -19.54 -4.66
N ARG A 124 7.87 -20.33 -5.40
CA ARG A 124 9.34 -20.22 -5.41
C ARG A 124 9.87 -18.88 -5.95
N ASN A 125 9.06 -18.15 -6.73
CA ASN A 125 9.39 -16.84 -7.29
C ASN A 125 8.86 -15.69 -6.40
N ARG A 126 8.40 -15.98 -5.18
CA ARG A 126 7.94 -14.98 -4.21
C ARG A 126 8.93 -14.90 -3.05
N ILE A 127 9.84 -13.93 -3.08
CA ILE A 127 10.77 -13.67 -1.97
C ILE A 127 9.99 -12.99 -0.84
N GLY A 128 10.22 -13.43 0.39
CA GLY A 128 9.58 -12.83 1.57
C GLY A 128 8.11 -13.20 1.77
N GLN A 129 7.66 -14.34 1.23
CA GLN A 129 6.29 -14.85 1.44
C GLN A 129 6.23 -16.28 1.98
N ASN A 130 7.38 -16.87 2.37
CA ASN A 130 7.37 -18.21 2.97
C ASN A 130 6.95 -18.14 4.46
N PRO A 131 6.42 -19.23 5.05
CA PRO A 131 5.91 -19.23 6.41
C PRO A 131 6.94 -18.78 7.47
N ALA A 132 8.20 -19.21 7.32
CA ALA A 132 9.27 -18.82 8.24
C ALA A 132 9.57 -17.31 8.18
N PHE A 133 9.51 -16.72 6.99
CA PHE A 133 9.61 -15.28 6.80
C PHE A 133 8.42 -14.56 7.41
N VAL A 134 7.19 -15.02 7.15
CA VAL A 134 5.97 -14.42 7.70
C VAL A 134 6.00 -14.43 9.23
N ALA A 135 6.40 -15.54 9.85
CA ALA A 135 6.56 -15.64 11.29
C ALA A 135 7.60 -14.64 11.83
N ARG A 136 8.73 -14.49 11.13
CA ARG A 136 9.78 -13.52 11.50
C ARG A 136 9.28 -12.08 11.37
N ALA A 137 8.66 -11.72 10.25
CA ALA A 137 8.11 -10.38 10.03
C ALA A 137 7.02 -10.04 11.06
N ALA A 138 6.14 -10.99 11.38
CA ALA A 138 5.16 -10.86 12.43
C ALA A 138 5.83 -10.63 13.80
N ALA A 139 6.83 -11.43 14.17
CA ALA A 139 7.56 -11.24 15.43
C ALA A 139 8.27 -9.88 15.50
N THR A 140 8.88 -9.42 14.41
CA THR A 140 9.50 -8.09 14.31
C THR A 140 8.47 -6.99 14.52
N HIS A 141 7.29 -7.11 13.88
CA HIS A 141 6.18 -6.17 14.03
C HIS A 141 5.65 -6.12 15.46
N PHE A 142 5.27 -7.26 16.04
CA PHE A 142 4.66 -7.34 17.37
C PHE A 142 5.61 -6.96 18.51
N ARG A 143 6.92 -7.07 18.31
CA ARG A 143 7.93 -6.64 19.30
C ARG A 143 8.34 -5.17 19.16
N GLY A 144 7.76 -4.42 18.20
CA GLY A 144 8.17 -3.05 17.91
C GLY A 144 9.64 -2.92 17.47
N ASN A 145 10.25 -3.99 16.94
CA ASN A 145 11.66 -4.00 16.57
C ASN A 145 11.88 -3.35 15.21
N VAL A 146 11.92 -2.02 15.19
CA VAL A 146 12.11 -1.21 13.97
C VAL A 146 13.38 -1.61 13.21
N ARG A 147 14.51 -1.80 13.90
CA ARG A 147 15.79 -2.22 13.27
C ARG A 147 15.71 -3.63 12.65
N GLY A 148 14.82 -4.48 13.14
CA GLY A 148 14.57 -5.80 12.54
C GLY A 148 14.02 -5.72 11.11
N TRP A 149 13.30 -4.66 10.77
CA TRP A 149 12.84 -4.41 9.39
C TRP A 149 14.00 -4.10 8.45
N LEU A 150 15.00 -3.35 8.89
CA LEU A 150 16.20 -3.09 8.10
C LEU A 150 16.99 -4.37 7.80
N ALA A 151 17.07 -5.30 8.76
CA ALA A 151 17.71 -6.59 8.54
C ALA A 151 16.90 -7.47 7.56
N ILE A 152 15.57 -7.37 7.57
CA ILE A 152 14.69 -8.04 6.60
C ILE A 152 14.95 -7.49 5.20
N ASP A 153 14.95 -6.16 5.04
CA ASP A 153 15.16 -5.50 3.75
C ASP A 153 16.54 -5.81 3.17
N ARG A 154 17.62 -5.77 3.97
CA ARG A 154 18.97 -6.16 3.50
C ARG A 154 18.97 -7.57 2.91
N ARG A 155 18.43 -8.53 3.65
CA ARG A 155 18.35 -9.93 3.20
C ARG A 155 17.51 -10.06 1.93
N VAL A 156 16.43 -9.31 1.81
CA VAL A 156 15.56 -9.32 0.63
C VAL A 156 16.27 -8.71 -0.58
N GLY A 157 16.98 -7.59 -0.40
CA GLY A 157 17.80 -6.94 -1.42
C GLY A 157 18.91 -7.86 -1.92
N GLU A 158 19.66 -8.48 -1.01
CA GLU A 158 20.71 -9.47 -1.30
C GLU A 158 20.17 -10.66 -2.10
N GLU A 159 19.07 -11.28 -1.66
CA GLU A 159 18.44 -12.40 -2.37
C GLU A 159 17.92 -11.98 -3.75
N ALA A 160 17.33 -10.79 -3.87
CA ALA A 160 16.85 -10.27 -5.14
C ALA A 160 18.01 -10.01 -6.13
N ALA A 161 19.09 -9.39 -5.67
CA ALA A 161 20.30 -9.17 -6.45
C ALA A 161 20.94 -10.50 -6.87
N TYR A 162 21.07 -11.45 -5.93
CA TYR A 162 21.54 -12.81 -6.21
C TYR A 162 20.71 -13.51 -7.29
N ARG A 163 19.38 -13.40 -7.24
CA ARG A 163 18.51 -13.99 -8.27
C ARG A 163 18.66 -13.33 -9.63
N LEU A 164 18.79 -12.01 -9.68
CA LEU A 164 19.03 -11.28 -10.93
C LEU A 164 20.38 -11.65 -11.55
N ARG A 165 21.40 -11.87 -10.73
CA ARG A 165 22.73 -12.31 -11.15
C ARG A 165 22.73 -13.74 -11.69
N THR A 166 22.02 -14.67 -11.04
CA THR A 166 22.10 -16.11 -11.33
C THR A 166 21.01 -16.61 -12.28
N ARG A 167 19.96 -15.83 -12.53
CA ARG A 167 18.83 -16.22 -13.38
C ARG A 167 18.43 -15.10 -14.30
N ARG A 168 18.21 -15.43 -15.58
CA ARG A 168 17.62 -14.50 -16.54
C ARG A 168 16.15 -14.30 -16.21
N ASN A 169 15.80 -13.08 -15.80
CA ASN A 169 14.43 -12.64 -15.54
C ASN A 169 14.08 -11.54 -16.53
N ARG A 170 12.86 -11.57 -17.08
CA ARG A 170 12.31 -10.46 -17.87
C ARG A 170 11.83 -9.32 -16.97
N TYR A 171 11.38 -9.64 -15.77
CA TYR A 171 10.87 -8.64 -14.84
C TYR A 171 11.14 -9.04 -13.38
N ALA A 172 11.43 -8.03 -12.56
CA ALA A 172 11.53 -8.16 -11.11
C ALA A 172 10.88 -6.94 -10.46
N PHE A 173 10.07 -7.20 -9.44
CA PHE A 173 9.50 -6.19 -8.56
C PHE A 173 9.99 -6.43 -7.15
N ILE A 174 10.70 -5.47 -6.57
CA ILE A 174 11.37 -5.61 -5.28
C ILE A 174 10.87 -4.49 -4.39
N ALA A 175 10.01 -4.78 -3.43
CA ALA A 175 9.58 -3.83 -2.42
C ALA A 175 10.50 -3.92 -1.20
N LEU A 176 11.08 -2.79 -0.79
CA LEU A 176 11.89 -2.64 0.42
C LEU A 176 11.13 -1.74 1.36
N THR A 177 10.67 -2.31 2.48
CA THR A 177 9.63 -1.77 3.36
C THR A 177 10.16 -0.99 4.56
N GLY A 178 11.47 -0.95 4.72
CA GLY A 178 12.16 -0.41 5.88
C GLY A 178 11.97 1.09 6.03
N ILE A 179 11.90 1.84 4.93
CA ILE A 179 11.70 3.30 4.96
C ILE A 179 10.33 3.64 5.55
N ASP A 180 9.26 3.03 5.05
CA ASP A 180 7.91 3.14 5.62
C ASP A 180 7.86 2.76 7.10
N LYS A 181 8.40 1.59 7.45
CA LYS A 181 8.36 1.07 8.83
C LYS A 181 9.13 1.95 9.81
N THR A 182 10.26 2.52 9.38
CA THR A 182 11.06 3.43 10.20
C THR A 182 10.41 4.81 10.31
N SER A 183 9.87 5.32 9.21
CA SER A 183 9.17 6.61 9.16
C SER A 183 7.94 6.62 10.07
N HIS A 184 7.15 5.54 10.05
CA HIS A 184 6.03 5.38 10.97
C HIS A 184 6.44 5.33 12.44
N ALA A 185 7.61 4.76 12.77
CA ALA A 185 8.01 4.54 14.15
C ALA A 185 8.77 5.74 14.77
N GLN A 186 9.55 6.48 13.97
CA GLN A 186 10.44 7.52 14.47
C GLN A 186 10.31 8.87 13.74
N GLY A 187 9.45 8.94 12.72
CA GLY A 187 9.33 10.10 11.85
C GLY A 187 10.22 10.00 10.61
N GLN A 188 9.77 10.64 9.53
CA GLN A 188 10.37 10.60 8.19
C GLN A 188 11.76 11.26 8.09
N ASP A 189 12.14 12.11 9.05
CA ASP A 189 13.42 12.82 9.08
C ASP A 189 14.40 12.19 10.09
N ALA A 190 14.06 11.04 10.69
CA ALA A 190 14.91 10.36 11.65
C ALA A 190 16.14 9.69 10.99
N PRO A 191 17.32 9.66 11.65
CA PRO A 191 18.52 9.04 11.08
C PRO A 191 18.36 7.57 10.65
N ILE A 192 17.46 6.83 11.29
CA ILE A 192 17.18 5.43 10.93
C ILE A 192 16.52 5.30 9.54
N VAL A 193 15.88 6.36 9.03
CA VAL A 193 15.34 6.40 7.67
C VAL A 193 16.48 6.48 6.65
N ASP A 194 17.58 7.17 6.99
CA ASP A 194 18.77 7.21 6.15
C ASP A 194 19.44 5.83 6.08
N ASP A 195 19.50 5.10 7.21
CA ASP A 195 19.95 3.70 7.22
C ASP A 195 19.09 2.83 6.29
N ALA A 196 17.78 3.08 6.23
CA ALA A 196 16.86 2.36 5.34
C ALA A 196 17.09 2.71 3.86
N LEU A 197 17.29 3.99 3.55
CA LEU A 197 17.63 4.46 2.20
C LEU A 197 18.95 3.87 1.71
N LYS A 198 19.95 3.75 2.58
CA LYS A 198 21.23 3.11 2.25
C LYS A 198 21.04 1.67 1.78
N ILE A 199 20.08 0.92 2.33
CA ILE A 199 19.80 -0.45 1.89
C ILE A 199 19.25 -0.48 0.46
N VAL A 200 18.43 0.50 0.08
CA VAL A 200 17.96 0.65 -1.30
C VAL A 200 19.14 0.96 -2.23
N ASP A 201 20.01 1.89 -1.83
CA ASP A 201 21.23 2.27 -2.57
C ASP A 201 22.17 1.07 -2.76
N ASP A 202 22.47 0.34 -1.69
CA ASP A 202 23.33 -0.86 -1.70
C ASP A 202 22.73 -1.95 -2.61
N THR A 203 21.40 -2.13 -2.59
CA THR A 203 20.71 -3.08 -3.47
C THR A 203 20.85 -2.68 -4.94
N VAL A 204 20.70 -1.39 -5.26
CA VAL A 204 20.93 -0.86 -6.60
C VAL A 204 22.37 -1.04 -7.04
N ALA A 205 23.33 -0.70 -6.17
CA ALA A 205 24.76 -0.83 -6.42
C ALA A 205 25.14 -2.27 -6.79
N GLN A 206 24.64 -3.24 -6.01
CA GLN A 206 24.90 -4.65 -6.26
C GLN A 206 24.31 -5.12 -7.59
N ILE A 207 23.05 -4.78 -7.88
CA ILE A 207 22.39 -5.18 -9.14
C ILE A 207 23.11 -4.57 -10.35
N ARG A 208 23.50 -3.30 -10.26
CA ARG A 208 24.24 -2.60 -11.30
C ARG A 208 25.61 -3.23 -11.53
N SER A 209 26.41 -3.41 -10.48
CA SER A 209 27.73 -4.05 -10.56
C SER A 209 27.64 -5.45 -11.19
N ASP A 210 26.64 -6.24 -10.80
CA ASP A 210 26.39 -7.55 -11.41
C ASP A 210 26.00 -7.48 -12.88
N ALA A 211 25.28 -6.43 -13.30
CA ALA A 211 24.85 -6.22 -14.67
C ALA A 211 25.94 -5.65 -15.58
N GLU A 212 26.83 -4.83 -15.05
CA GLU A 212 27.99 -4.30 -15.78
C GLU A 212 29.00 -5.42 -16.05
N ARG A 213 29.28 -6.23 -15.02
CA ARG A 213 30.25 -7.34 -15.11
C ARG A 213 29.88 -8.39 -16.16
N ASP A 214 28.59 -8.67 -16.35
CA ASP A 214 28.11 -9.63 -17.36
C ASP A 214 27.61 -8.96 -18.65
N GLY A 215 27.84 -7.66 -18.80
CA GLY A 215 27.56 -6.87 -20.01
C GLY A 215 26.08 -6.58 -20.29
N ARG A 216 25.17 -6.92 -19.37
CA ARG A 216 23.73 -6.71 -19.58
C ARG A 216 23.23 -5.31 -19.18
N TRP A 217 24.05 -4.49 -18.52
CA TRP A 217 23.67 -3.13 -18.08
C TRP A 217 23.04 -2.31 -19.21
N LYS A 218 23.68 -2.27 -20.38
CA LYS A 218 23.21 -1.54 -21.58
C LYS A 218 21.85 -2.00 -22.12
N LYS A 219 21.33 -3.16 -21.66
CA LYS A 219 20.06 -3.76 -22.07
C LYS A 219 19.10 -3.94 -20.89
N MET A 220 19.42 -3.36 -19.73
CA MET A 220 18.63 -3.47 -18.51
C MET A 220 18.10 -2.08 -18.11
N HIS A 221 16.86 -2.03 -17.65
CA HIS A 221 16.31 -0.85 -16.99
C HIS A 221 16.16 -1.11 -15.49
N ILE A 222 16.69 -0.22 -14.68
CA ILE A 222 16.37 -0.12 -13.25
C ILE A 222 15.51 1.12 -13.05
N TRP A 223 14.39 0.92 -12.36
CA TRP A 223 13.51 1.98 -11.90
C TRP A 223 13.46 1.86 -10.39
N VAL A 224 13.72 2.96 -9.70
CA VAL A 224 13.54 3.10 -8.25
C VAL A 224 12.40 4.07 -8.05
N GLY A 225 11.31 3.61 -7.46
CA GLY A 225 10.12 4.42 -7.21
C GLY A 225 9.69 4.35 -5.76
N SER A 226 8.77 5.23 -5.39
CA SER A 226 8.00 5.11 -4.15
C SER A 226 6.54 4.80 -4.50
N ASP A 227 5.89 3.98 -3.70
CA ASP A 227 4.47 3.74 -3.80
C ASP A 227 3.66 4.89 -3.17
N HIS A 228 4.15 5.50 -2.09
CA HIS A 228 3.58 6.70 -1.49
C HIS A 228 4.63 7.54 -0.76
N GLY A 229 4.23 8.72 -0.27
CA GLY A 229 5.05 9.54 0.62
C GLY A 229 4.69 9.30 2.09
N HIS A 230 5.14 10.22 2.94
CA HIS A 230 4.77 10.34 4.34
C HIS A 230 4.36 11.76 4.66
N SER A 231 3.55 11.90 5.71
CA SER A 231 3.25 13.19 6.34
C SER A 231 3.21 12.98 7.84
N PRO A 232 3.67 13.97 8.65
CA PRO A 232 3.57 13.88 10.09
C PRO A 232 2.11 13.71 10.52
N VAL A 233 1.86 12.76 11.41
CA VAL A 233 0.56 12.58 12.06
C VAL A 233 0.66 13.24 13.43
N LEU A 234 0.01 14.40 13.57
CA LEU A 234 -0.01 15.17 14.82
C LEU A 234 -1.17 14.77 15.72
N GLU A 235 -2.30 14.44 15.10
CA GLU A 235 -3.53 14.05 15.77
C GLU A 235 -4.11 12.81 15.07
N HIS A 236 -4.77 11.96 15.85
CA HIS A 236 -5.47 10.79 15.34
C HIS A 236 -6.87 10.75 15.95
N GLU A 237 -7.88 10.67 15.09
CA GLU A 237 -9.27 10.51 15.51
C GLU A 237 -9.76 9.10 15.21
N ASP A 238 -10.12 8.37 16.26
CA ASP A 238 -10.71 7.03 16.11
C ASP A 238 -12.18 7.15 15.74
N LEU A 239 -12.46 6.99 14.44
CA LEU A 239 -13.81 7.07 13.90
C LEU A 239 -14.74 5.97 14.45
N VAL A 240 -14.22 4.82 14.86
CA VAL A 240 -15.03 3.76 15.47
C VAL A 240 -15.52 4.21 16.84
N ALA A 241 -14.63 4.78 17.65
CA ALA A 241 -14.98 5.35 18.95
C ALA A 241 -15.97 6.51 18.80
N LEU A 242 -15.71 7.44 17.88
CA LEU A 242 -16.57 8.60 17.62
C LEU A 242 -17.99 8.21 17.20
N LEU A 243 -18.13 7.27 16.26
CA LEU A 243 -19.44 6.78 15.83
C LEU A 243 -20.19 6.05 16.96
N THR A 244 -19.46 5.34 17.81
CA THR A 244 -20.03 4.67 18.99
C THR A 244 -20.54 5.68 20.02
N GLU A 245 -19.79 6.76 20.25
CA GLU A 245 -20.21 7.89 21.10
C GLU A 245 -21.50 8.54 20.58
N TRP A 246 -21.64 8.64 19.25
CA TRP A 246 -22.87 9.13 18.60
C TRP A 246 -24.02 8.11 18.58
N GLY A 247 -23.84 6.93 19.19
CA GLY A 247 -24.88 5.91 19.35
C GLY A 247 -24.98 4.89 18.21
N TYR A 248 -24.04 4.87 17.26
CA TYR A 248 -24.04 3.89 16.18
C TYR A 248 -23.31 2.60 16.55
N THR A 249 -23.85 1.47 16.12
CA THR A 249 -23.10 0.21 16.13
C THR A 249 -22.18 0.10 14.91
N THR A 250 -20.95 -0.33 15.14
CA THR A 250 -19.90 -0.34 14.11
C THR A 250 -19.36 -1.74 13.82
N LEU A 251 -19.05 -1.99 12.55
CA LEU A 251 -18.28 -3.11 12.06
C LEU A 251 -16.91 -2.60 11.58
N ALA A 252 -15.82 -3.00 12.25
CA ALA A 252 -14.47 -2.57 11.92
C ALA A 252 -13.43 -3.64 12.26
N HIS A 253 -12.30 -3.65 11.55
CA HIS A 253 -11.18 -4.54 11.85
C HIS A 253 -10.35 -4.05 13.05
N PRO A 254 -9.72 -4.94 13.84
CA PRO A 254 -9.61 -6.39 13.62
C PRO A 254 -10.85 -7.20 14.04
N TRP A 255 -11.81 -6.57 14.72
CA TRP A 255 -12.99 -7.23 15.29
C TRP A 255 -14.19 -7.24 14.35
N ALA A 256 -13.95 -7.47 13.07
CA ALA A 256 -14.98 -7.42 12.02
C ALA A 256 -15.85 -8.69 11.98
N PHE A 257 -16.25 -9.21 13.14
CA PHE A 257 -17.00 -10.47 13.28
C PHE A 257 -18.49 -10.24 13.55
N LYS A 258 -18.90 -9.00 13.85
CA LYS A 258 -20.30 -8.67 14.10
C LYS A 258 -21.14 -8.94 12.86
N THR A 259 -22.25 -9.65 13.03
CA THR A 259 -23.19 -9.99 11.96
C THR A 259 -24.19 -8.88 11.67
N SER A 260 -24.35 -7.92 12.60
CA SER A 260 -25.20 -6.75 12.45
C SER A 260 -24.48 -5.51 13.00
N ALA A 261 -24.49 -4.43 12.23
CA ALA A 261 -23.98 -3.12 12.59
C ALA A 261 -24.67 -2.05 11.71
N ASP A 262 -24.77 -0.83 12.21
CA ASP A 262 -25.31 0.31 11.46
C ASP A 262 -24.34 0.73 10.34
N ILE A 263 -23.04 0.77 10.66
CA ILE A 263 -22.00 1.33 9.80
C ILE A 263 -20.80 0.39 9.76
N ALA A 264 -20.32 0.05 8.55
CA ALA A 264 -19.01 -0.58 8.40
C ALA A 264 -17.94 0.48 8.18
N VAL A 265 -16.92 0.48 9.04
CA VAL A 265 -15.82 1.45 9.07
C VAL A 265 -14.57 0.78 8.53
N MET A 266 -14.22 1.10 7.30
CA MET A 266 -13.15 0.44 6.54
C MET A 266 -12.01 1.42 6.30
N VAL A 267 -11.17 1.54 7.33
CA VAL A 267 -10.00 2.43 7.36
C VAL A 267 -8.92 1.94 6.40
N SER A 268 -8.31 2.85 5.63
CA SER A 268 -7.21 2.57 4.72
C SER A 268 -6.06 3.55 4.95
N GLY A 269 -5.10 3.17 5.79
CA GLY A 269 -4.05 4.07 6.28
C GLY A 269 -4.59 5.00 7.38
N ASN A 270 -4.02 6.19 7.53
CA ASN A 270 -4.44 7.15 8.55
C ASN A 270 -5.31 8.30 8.02
N ALA A 271 -5.39 8.46 6.69
CA ALA A 271 -5.98 9.65 6.06
C ALA A 271 -7.26 9.35 5.25
N MET A 272 -7.73 8.09 5.25
CA MET A 272 -8.84 7.69 4.40
C MET A 272 -9.64 6.57 5.06
N THR A 273 -10.96 6.71 5.08
CA THR A 273 -11.89 5.68 5.53
C THR A 273 -13.10 5.60 4.62
N HIS A 274 -13.47 4.38 4.23
CA HIS A 274 -14.78 4.13 3.64
C HIS A 274 -15.81 3.85 4.74
N LEU A 275 -16.92 4.58 4.72
CA LEU A 275 -18.11 4.27 5.51
C LEU A 275 -19.15 3.60 4.62
N TYR A 276 -19.55 2.38 4.98
CA TYR A 276 -20.61 1.66 4.31
C TYR A 276 -21.87 1.73 5.18
N LEU A 277 -22.95 2.23 4.60
CA LEU A 277 -24.26 2.37 5.23
C LEU A 277 -25.22 1.30 4.72
N GLU A 278 -26.36 1.09 5.41
CA GLU A 278 -27.39 0.14 5.00
C GLU A 278 -26.81 -1.26 4.71
N LEU A 279 -26.07 -1.83 5.66
CA LEU A 279 -25.29 -3.07 5.47
C LEU A 279 -26.15 -4.29 5.08
N GLU A 280 -27.45 -4.26 5.38
CA GLU A 280 -28.37 -5.32 4.97
C GLU A 280 -28.63 -5.35 3.46
N ARG A 281 -28.43 -4.23 2.77
CA ARG A 281 -28.61 -4.16 1.31
C ARG A 281 -27.42 -4.77 0.59
N LYS A 282 -27.68 -5.78 -0.25
CA LYS A 282 -26.67 -6.46 -1.08
C LYS A 282 -26.27 -5.70 -2.35
N THR A 283 -27.01 -4.65 -2.68
CA THR A 283 -26.72 -3.71 -3.77
C THR A 283 -26.43 -2.34 -3.20
N ARG A 284 -25.54 -1.58 -3.85
CA ARG A 284 -25.12 -0.26 -3.37
C ARG A 284 -26.27 0.75 -3.54
N PRO A 285 -26.81 1.35 -2.46
CA PRO A 285 -27.61 2.56 -2.57
C PRO A 285 -26.70 3.76 -2.88
N PHE A 286 -27.21 4.72 -3.63
CA PHE A 286 -26.56 6.01 -3.85
C PHE A 286 -27.11 7.08 -2.90
N TRP A 287 -26.37 8.16 -2.74
CA TRP A 287 -26.61 9.20 -1.73
C TRP A 287 -28.04 9.75 -1.70
N PRO A 288 -28.73 10.03 -2.84
CA PRO A 288 -30.12 10.51 -2.79
C PRO A 288 -31.09 9.55 -2.10
N ALA A 289 -30.81 8.25 -2.07
CA ALA A 289 -31.63 7.25 -1.38
C ALA A 289 -31.22 7.04 0.09
N LEU A 290 -30.16 7.72 0.53
CA LEU A 290 -29.60 7.63 1.88
C LEU A 290 -29.81 8.92 2.68
N SER A 291 -29.98 10.06 2.00
CA SER A 291 -30.02 11.40 2.61
C SER A 291 -31.05 11.51 3.73
N ASP A 292 -32.25 10.97 3.57
CA ASP A 292 -33.33 11.10 4.56
C ASP A 292 -32.95 10.57 5.95
N ARG A 293 -32.14 9.51 6.00
CA ARG A 293 -31.68 8.89 7.25
C ARG A 293 -30.30 9.36 7.69
N TRP A 294 -29.41 9.63 6.74
CA TRP A 294 -27.97 9.74 7.01
C TRP A 294 -27.42 11.16 6.91
N THR A 295 -28.24 12.17 6.61
CA THR A 295 -27.81 13.57 6.52
C THR A 295 -27.22 14.11 7.83
N GLU A 296 -27.80 13.76 8.99
CA GLU A 296 -27.26 14.22 10.28
C GLU A 296 -25.84 13.67 10.52
N LEU A 297 -25.61 12.39 10.18
CA LEU A 297 -24.28 11.79 10.28
C LEU A 297 -23.27 12.51 9.39
N THR A 298 -23.60 12.77 8.13
CA THR A 298 -22.67 13.40 7.20
C THR A 298 -22.36 14.85 7.59
N GLN A 299 -23.33 15.58 8.13
CA GLN A 299 -23.12 16.91 8.70
C GLN A 299 -22.20 16.88 9.93
N LYS A 300 -22.42 15.94 10.86
CA LYS A 300 -21.54 15.75 12.03
C LYS A 300 -20.11 15.40 11.64
N LEU A 301 -19.93 14.56 10.61
CA LEU A 301 -18.61 14.21 10.07
C LEU A 301 -17.94 15.41 9.42
N LEU A 302 -18.64 16.17 8.56
CA LEU A 302 -18.09 17.36 7.92
C LEU A 302 -17.69 18.47 8.90
N ALA A 303 -18.33 18.51 10.07
CA ALA A 303 -17.98 19.45 11.13
C ALA A 303 -16.70 19.06 11.88
N ARG A 304 -16.14 17.86 11.66
CA ARG A 304 -14.91 17.43 12.32
C ARG A 304 -13.69 18.11 11.70
N PRO A 305 -12.74 18.64 12.51
CA PRO A 305 -11.47 19.17 12.01
C PRO A 305 -10.62 18.15 11.24
N SER A 306 -10.83 16.85 11.52
CA SER A 306 -10.16 15.72 10.88
C SER A 306 -10.69 15.38 9.48
N VAL A 307 -11.80 15.99 9.03
CA VAL A 307 -12.46 15.70 7.75
C VAL A 307 -12.27 16.89 6.80
N ASP A 308 -11.24 16.80 5.96
CA ASP A 308 -10.99 17.78 4.90
C ASP A 308 -11.95 17.62 3.71
N LEU A 309 -12.25 16.36 3.36
CA LEU A 309 -12.95 15.97 2.15
C LEU A 309 -13.90 14.80 2.44
N MET A 310 -15.14 14.91 2.01
CA MET A 310 -16.11 13.82 2.03
C MET A 310 -16.73 13.65 0.64
N ILE A 311 -16.76 12.41 0.15
CA ILE A 311 -17.29 12.08 -1.17
C ILE A 311 -18.56 11.25 -0.99
N LEU A 312 -19.68 11.75 -1.52
CA LEU A 312 -20.99 11.10 -1.46
C LEU A 312 -21.41 10.64 -2.86
N PRO A 313 -21.36 9.34 -3.17
CA PRO A 313 -21.67 8.81 -4.49
C PRO A 313 -23.16 8.96 -4.83
N THR A 314 -23.50 9.70 -5.88
CA THR A 314 -24.88 9.95 -6.34
C THR A 314 -25.32 9.02 -7.47
N GLY A 315 -24.37 8.38 -8.14
CA GLY A 315 -24.61 7.42 -9.21
C GLY A 315 -23.38 6.58 -9.52
N ALA A 316 -23.46 5.74 -10.57
CA ALA A 316 -22.34 4.88 -10.96
C ALA A 316 -21.10 5.67 -11.40
N SER A 317 -21.31 6.86 -11.97
CA SER A 317 -20.27 7.75 -12.51
C SER A 317 -20.37 9.18 -11.97
N SER A 318 -21.15 9.41 -10.90
CA SER A 318 -21.33 10.73 -10.29
C SER A 318 -21.25 10.69 -8.76
N CYS A 319 -20.75 11.78 -8.19
CA CYS A 319 -20.67 11.99 -6.74
C CYS A 319 -20.76 13.48 -6.41
N GLU A 320 -21.22 13.78 -5.21
CA GLU A 320 -21.02 15.07 -4.56
C GLU A 320 -19.68 15.05 -3.80
N ILE A 321 -19.02 16.20 -3.78
CA ILE A 321 -17.79 16.42 -3.04
C ILE A 321 -18.05 17.55 -2.07
N HIS A 322 -17.85 17.27 -0.79
CA HIS A 322 -18.07 18.21 0.31
C HIS A 322 -16.75 18.47 1.00
N THR A 323 -16.49 19.72 1.41
CA THR A 323 -15.29 20.11 2.16
C THR A 323 -15.68 21.07 3.28
N ALA A 324 -14.94 21.06 4.38
CA ALA A 324 -15.17 22.00 5.48
C ALA A 324 -14.87 23.47 5.09
N ARG A 325 -14.12 23.71 3.99
CA ARG A 325 -13.62 25.04 3.59
C ARG A 325 -14.15 25.57 2.24
N ARG A 326 -15.02 24.84 1.55
CA ARG A 326 -15.74 25.30 0.34
C ARG A 326 -17.17 24.79 0.37
N GLY A 327 -18.08 25.68 0.77
CA GLY A 327 -19.42 25.79 0.19
C GLY A 327 -19.36 26.67 -1.05
#